data_AF-R9A3D6-F1
#
_entry.id   AF-R9A3D6-F1
#
_cell.length_a   1.000
_cell.length_b   1.000
_cell.length_c   1.000
_cell.angle_alpha   90.00
_cell.angle_beta   90.00
_cell.angle_gamma   90.00
#
_symmetry.space_group_name_H-M   'P 1'
#
loop_
_entity.id
_entity.type
_entity.pdbx_description
1 polymer ?
#
loop_
_entity_poly.entity_id
_entity_poly.type
_entity_poly.pdbx_seq_one_letter_code
_entity_poly.pdbx_strand_id
1 'polypeptide(L)' 'MSAKFEIYKDKAGEFRFRLKAANGEIIASSEGYSSKQACESGITSVKNNAGTAEIVDQT' A
#
# COMPACT_ATOMS: atom_id res chain seq x y z
N MET A 1 6.77 -13.82 11.06
CA MET A 1 6.30 -13.73 9.66
C MET A 1 6.06 -12.25 9.37
N SER A 2 6.67 -11.70 8.32
CA SER A 2 6.63 -10.26 8.03
C SER A 2 5.47 -9.91 7.11
N ALA A 3 4.91 -8.71 7.28
CA ALA A 3 3.91 -8.16 6.36
C ALA A 3 4.50 -7.98 4.95
N LYS A 4 3.67 -8.13 3.90
CA LYS A 4 4.11 -8.08 2.50
C LYS A 4 3.25 -7.12 1.68
N PHE A 5 3.90 -6.38 0.79
CA PHE A 5 3.22 -5.56 -0.21
C PHE A 5 3.03 -6.35 -1.49
N GLU A 6 1.80 -6.37 -2.01
CA GLU A 6 1.45 -6.95 -3.30
C GLU A 6 0.97 -5.86 -4.25
N ILE A 7 1.64 -5.71 -5.40
CA ILE A 7 1.19 -4.84 -6.50
C ILE A 7 0.33 -5.67 -7.45
N TYR A 8 -0.84 -5.16 -7.81
CA TYR A 8 -1.71 -5.75 -8.81
C TYR A 8 -2.29 -4.68 -9.73
N LYS A 9 -2.68 -5.07 -10.94
CA LYS A 9 -3.38 -4.20 -11.88
C LYS A 9 -4.87 -4.53 -11.81
N ASP A 10 -5.70 -3.51 -11.69
CA ASP A 10 -7.14 -3.68 -11.66
C ASP A 10 -7.74 -3.82 -13.08
N LYS A 11 -9.06 -4.01 -13.15
CA LYS A 11 -9.79 -4.14 -14.42
C LYS A 11 -9.85 -2.84 -15.23
N ALA A 12 -9.70 -1.68 -14.58
CA ALA A 12 -9.65 -0.38 -15.23
C ALA A 12 -8.26 -0.08 -15.80
N GLY A 13 -7.27 -0.90 -15.46
CA GLY A 13 -5.89 -0.76 -15.90
C GLY A 13 -5.01 0.07 -14.97
N GLU A 14 -5.51 0.41 -13.79
CA GLU A 14 -4.77 1.13 -12.75
C GLU A 14 -3.94 0.14 -11.92
N PHE A 15 -2.79 0.61 -11.44
CA PHE A 15 -1.92 -0.14 -10.55
C PHE A 15 -2.29 0.15 -9.11
N ARG A 16 -2.51 -0.89 -8.31
CA ARG A 16 -2.82 -0.76 -6.88
C ARG A 16 -1.86 -1.62 -6.09
N PHE A 17 -1.56 -1.22 -4.87
CA PHE A 17 -0.85 -2.06 -3.92
C PHE A 17 -1.72 -2.35 -2.71
N ARG A 18 -1.49 -3.52 -2.09
CA ARG A 18 -2.11 -3.89 -0.83
C ARG A 18 -1.07 -4.44 0.14
N LEU A 19 -1.22 -4.11 1.42
CA LEU A 19 -0.39 -4.64 2.49
C LEU A 19 -1.13 -5.81 3.14
N LYS A 20 -0.53 -7.00 3.06
CA LYS A 20 -0.99 -8.18 3.78
C LYS A 20 -0.22 -8.33 5.08
N ALA A 21 -0.94 -8.47 6.17
CA ALA A 21 -0.38 -8.83 7.47
C ALA A 21 0.11 -10.29 7.47
N ALA A 22 0.84 -10.66 8.53
CA ALA A 22 1.39 -12.00 8.69
C ALA A 22 0.32 -13.10 8.72
N ASN A 23 -0.90 -12.75 9.12
CA ASN A 23 -2.08 -13.63 9.16
C ASN A 23 -2.80 -13.74 7.81
N GLY A 24 -2.30 -13.08 6.76
CA GLY A 24 -2.87 -13.12 5.41
C GLY A 24 -3.98 -12.09 5.16
N GLU A 25 -4.39 -11.34 6.17
CA GLU A 25 -5.41 -10.29 6.04
C GLU A 25 -4.85 -9.05 5.36
N ILE A 26 -5.68 -8.38 4.57
CA ILE A 26 -5.33 -7.11 3.94
C ILE A 26 -5.60 -6.01 4.95
N ILE A 27 -4.54 -5.35 5.42
CA ILE A 27 -4.62 -4.29 6.43
C ILE A 27 -4.52 -2.88 5.82
N ALA A 28 -4.06 -2.78 4.56
CA ALA A 28 -4.07 -1.52 3.82
C ALA A 28 -4.21 -1.78 2.32
N SER A 29 -4.88 -0.87 1.63
CA SER A 29 -4.96 -0.82 0.16
C SER A 29 -4.68 0.59 -0.30
N SER A 30 -3.97 0.74 -1.41
CA SER A 30 -3.77 2.01 -2.06
C SER A 30 -4.92 2.37 -3.00
N GLU A 31 -4.92 3.63 -3.41
CA GLU A 31 -5.66 4.10 -4.57
C GLU A 31 -5.07 3.56 -5.89
N GLY A 32 -5.80 3.77 -6.99
CA GLY A 32 -5.38 3.46 -8.34
C GLY A 32 -4.29 4.43 -8.81
N TYR A 33 -3.12 3.89 -9.13
CA TYR A 33 -2.03 4.62 -9.77
C TYR A 33 -2.08 4.43 -11.29
N SER A 34 -1.73 5.49 -12.02
CA SER A 34 -1.62 5.46 -13.48
C SER A 34 -0.45 4.62 -14.00
N SER A 35 0.59 4.42 -13.19
CA SER A 35 1.81 3.68 -13.58
C SER A 35 2.36 2.80 -12.46
N LYS A 36 3.10 1.76 -12.85
CA LYS A 36 3.79 0.88 -11.90
C LYS A 36 4.86 1.63 -11.10
N GLN A 37 5.61 2.54 -11.71
CA GLN A 37 6.59 3.36 -11.00
C GLN A 37 5.94 4.22 -9.90
N ALA A 38 4.79 4.84 -10.19
CA ALA A 38 4.08 5.63 -9.19
C ALA A 38 3.63 4.75 -8.00
N CYS A 39 3.17 3.52 -8.29
CA CYS A 39 2.79 2.53 -7.28
C CYS A 39 4.00 2.09 -6.41
N GLU A 40 5.15 1.82 -7.01
CA GLU A 40 6.39 1.48 -6.29
C GLU A 40 6.91 2.63 -5.42
N SER A 41 6.83 3.87 -5.92
CA SER A 41 7.14 5.07 -5.14
C SER A 41 6.19 5.23 -3.95
N GLY A 42 4.89 4.95 -4.14
CA GLY A 42 3.89 4.92 -3.08
C GLY A 42 4.24 3.92 -1.98
N ILE A 43 4.60 2.69 -2.34
CA ILE A 43 5.05 1.66 -1.37
C ILE A 43 6.30 2.12 -0.61
N THR A 44 7.28 2.71 -1.31
CA THR A 44 8.51 3.21 -0.68
C THR A 44 8.20 4.32 0.31
N SER A 45 7.31 5.26 -0.06
CA SER A 45 6.84 6.31 0.84
C SER A 45 6.16 5.73 2.08
N VAL A 46 5.26 4.75 1.91
CA VAL A 46 4.60 4.08 3.05
C VAL A 46 5.62 3.38 3.93
N LYS A 47 6.57 2.63 3.37
CA LYS A 47 7.61 1.96 4.16
C LYS A 47 8.46 2.93 5.00
N ASN A 48 8.78 4.09 4.44
CA ASN A 48 9.64 5.07 5.11
C ASN A 48 8.87 5.87 6.16
N ASN A 49 7.62 6.22 5.90
CA ASN A 49 6.85 7.12 6.76
C ASN A 49 5.94 6.37 7.76
N ALA A 50 5.43 5.18 7.43
CA ALA A 50 4.43 4.51 8.28
C ALA A 50 4.95 4.11 9.66
N GLY A 51 6.26 3.87 9.80
CA GLY A 51 6.85 3.53 11.10
C GLY A 51 6.93 4.70 12.07
N THR A 52 6.93 5.94 11.58
CA THR A 52 7.09 7.17 12.38
C THR A 52 5.91 8.13 12.27
N ALA A 53 4.89 7.78 11.47
CA ALA A 53 3.72 8.61 11.28
C ALA A 53 2.91 8.70 12.58
N GLU A 54 2.51 9.92 12.93
CA GLU A 54 1.61 10.15 14.05
C GLU A 54 0.20 9.67 13.71
N ILE A 55 -0.46 9.07 14.70
CA ILE A 55 -1.85 8.67 14.59
C ILE A 55 -2.70 9.90 14.91
N VAL A 56 -3.36 10.46 13.89
CA VAL A 56 -4.25 11.61 14.03
C VAL A 56 -5.68 11.15 13.79
N ASP A 57 -6.51 11.21 14.82
CA ASP A 57 -7.95 10.94 14.73
C ASP A 57 -8.69 12.19 14.26
N GLN A 58 -9.47 12.07 13.19
CA GLN A 58 -10.23 13.18 12.58
C GLN A 58 -11.75 12.95 12.65
N THR A 59 -12.21 12.12 13.58
CA THR A 59 -13.62 11.72 13.70
C THR A 59 -14.47 12.69 14.51
#